data_AF-A0A919MUT5-F1
#
_entry.id   AF-A0A919MUT5-F1
#
_cell.length_a   1.000
_cell.length_b   1.000
_cell.length_c   1.000
_cell.angle_alpha   90.00
_cell.angle_beta   90.00
_cell.angle_gamma   90.00
#
_symmetry.space_group_name_H-M   'P 1'
#
loop_
_entity.id
_entity.type
_entity.pdbx_description
1 polymer ?
#
loop_
_entity_poly.entity_id
_entity_poly.type
_entity_poly.pdbx_seq_one_letter_code
_entity_poly.pdbx_strand_id
1 'polypeptide(L)'
;MRLATPKLFLMVGLPGAGKTTRAAELAAKHRALRLTPDEWMISLFDGSQPDGKRDLLEGRLIALALQALRVGTGVVLDFGLWSRDERSALRWLAASAGAACHVVYLPVGEEVQRARIAHRQATAPHTTFPMSAADIGEWRTRFEAPDAAELGGDIPGPPAGWPGWPEWAADRWPSLEISGPGAAAG
;
A
#
# COMPACT_ATOMS: atom_id res chain seq x y z
N MET A 1 2.76 17.17 27.34
CA MET A 1 2.68 15.74 26.96
C MET A 1 3.01 15.65 25.48
N ARG A 2 4.14 15.04 25.09
CA ARG A 2 4.51 14.92 23.67
C ARG A 2 3.72 13.75 23.10
N LEU A 3 2.81 14.00 22.16
CA LEU A 3 2.09 12.93 21.48
C LEU A 3 3.12 12.05 20.75
N ALA A 4 2.94 10.73 20.81
CA ALA A 4 3.79 9.80 20.09
C ALA A 4 3.68 10.05 18.58
N THR A 5 4.80 9.99 17.86
CA THR A 5 4.81 10.14 16.40
C THR A 5 3.93 9.04 15.77
N PRO A 6 2.90 9.41 14.97
CA PRO A 6 2.05 8.43 14.31
C PRO A 6 2.88 7.60 13.32
N LYS A 7 2.46 6.35 13.12
CA LYS A 7 3.18 5.38 12.30
C LYS A 7 2.35 5.00 11.09
N LEU A 8 2.96 5.06 9.91
CA LEU A 8 2.48 4.42 8.70
C LEU A 8 3.15 3.05 8.56
N PHE A 9 2.36 1.98 8.44
CA PHE A 9 2.84 0.65 8.09
C PHE A 9 2.47 0.36 6.64
N LEU A 10 3.47 0.12 5.81
CA LEU A 10 3.30 -0.26 4.40
C LEU A 10 3.41 -1.78 4.28
N MET A 11 2.31 -2.44 3.93
CA MET A 11 2.34 -3.89 3.72
C MET A 11 2.84 -4.21 2.32
N VAL A 12 3.93 -4.99 2.26
CA VAL A 12 4.62 -5.31 1.02
C VAL A 12 4.67 -6.82 0.83
N GLY A 13 4.37 -7.28 -0.38
CA GLY A 13 4.48 -8.68 -0.75
C GLY A 13 3.42 -9.12 -1.74
N LEU A 14 3.65 -10.28 -2.35
CA LEU A 14 2.77 -10.84 -3.37
C LEU A 14 1.41 -11.30 -2.79
N PRO A 15 0.37 -11.47 -3.63
CA PRO A 15 -0.83 -12.20 -3.27
C PRO A 15 -0.48 -13.57 -2.67
N GLY A 16 -1.14 -13.97 -1.58
CA GLY A 16 -0.82 -15.20 -0.83
C GLY A 16 0.31 -15.08 0.21
N ALA A 17 0.98 -13.93 0.33
CA ALA A 17 2.04 -13.74 1.33
C ALA A 17 1.54 -13.66 2.79
N GLY A 18 0.24 -13.46 3.02
CA GLY A 18 -0.35 -13.31 4.37
C GLY A 18 -0.44 -11.86 4.87
N LYS A 19 -0.33 -10.88 3.96
CA LYS A 19 -0.34 -9.45 4.29
C LYS A 19 -1.58 -9.02 5.06
N THR A 20 -2.78 -9.41 4.63
CA THR A 20 -4.04 -8.99 5.25
C THR A 20 -4.16 -9.42 6.70
N THR A 21 -3.71 -10.64 7.02
CA THR A 21 -3.62 -11.12 8.41
C THR A 21 -2.67 -10.25 9.21
N ARG A 22 -1.47 -10.01 8.69
CA ARG A 22 -0.46 -9.18 9.36
C ARG A 22 -0.90 -7.73 9.52
N ALA A 23 -1.62 -7.19 8.54
CA ALA A 23 -2.17 -5.85 8.55
C ALA A 23 -3.21 -5.70 9.67
N ALA A 24 -4.09 -6.70 9.83
CA ALA A 24 -5.07 -6.75 10.92
C ALA A 24 -4.39 -6.79 12.30
N GLU A 25 -3.35 -7.62 12.47
CA GLU A 25 -2.57 -7.69 13.71
C GLU A 25 -1.92 -6.35 14.06
N LEU A 26 -1.28 -5.70 13.08
CA LEU A 26 -0.62 -4.40 13.28
C LEU A 26 -1.64 -3.31 13.61
N ALA A 27 -2.77 -3.29 12.91
CA ALA A 27 -3.86 -2.35 13.18
C ALA A 27 -4.38 -2.47 14.61
N ALA A 28 -4.65 -3.71 15.07
CA ALA A 28 -5.08 -3.97 16.43
C ALA A 28 -4.01 -3.58 17.46
N LYS A 29 -2.77 -4.03 17.26
CA LYS A 29 -1.65 -3.78 18.19
C LYS A 29 -1.35 -2.28 18.35
N HIS A 30 -1.39 -1.53 17.26
CA HIS A 30 -1.01 -0.12 17.23
C HIS A 30 -2.20 0.84 17.32
N ARG A 31 -3.43 0.32 17.44
CA ARG A 31 -4.67 1.10 17.36
C ARG A 31 -4.70 1.99 16.11
N ALA A 32 -4.28 1.41 14.99
CA ALA A 32 -4.12 2.07 13.72
C ALA A 32 -5.29 1.77 12.78
N LEU A 33 -5.61 2.72 11.90
CA LEU A 33 -6.59 2.54 10.84
C LEU A 33 -6.03 1.62 9.76
N ARG A 34 -6.69 0.50 9.48
CA ARG A 34 -6.35 -0.36 8.33
C ARG A 34 -7.09 0.12 7.09
N LEU A 35 -6.37 0.40 6.02
CA LEU A 35 -6.94 0.75 4.72
C LEU A 35 -6.50 -0.29 3.69
N THR A 36 -7.46 -0.82 2.94
CA THR A 36 -7.20 -1.80 1.87
C THR A 36 -8.15 -1.55 0.70
N PRO A 37 -7.66 -1.60 -0.55
CA PRO A 37 -8.52 -1.54 -1.71
C PRO A 37 -9.28 -2.86 -1.91
N ASP A 38 -8.73 -4.00 -1.47
CA ASP A 38 -9.21 -5.33 -1.85
C ASP A 38 -10.67 -5.58 -1.42
N GLU A 39 -11.07 -5.09 -0.25
CA GLU A 39 -12.45 -5.21 0.26
C GLU A 39 -13.46 -4.39 -0.56
N TRP A 40 -13.01 -3.29 -1.14
CA TRP A 40 -13.86 -2.32 -1.83
C TRP A 40 -13.89 -2.59 -3.33
N MET A 41 -12.82 -3.13 -3.92
CA MET A 41 -12.74 -3.42 -5.34
C MET A 41 -13.87 -4.35 -5.80
N ILE A 42 -14.14 -5.41 -5.02
CA ILE A 42 -15.22 -6.35 -5.37
C ILE A 42 -16.58 -5.67 -5.24
N SER A 43 -16.83 -4.92 -4.16
CA SER A 43 -18.14 -4.33 -3.89
C SER A 43 -18.46 -3.11 -4.76
N LEU A 44 -17.45 -2.32 -5.14
CA LEU A 44 -17.64 -1.09 -5.92
C LEU A 44 -17.67 -1.33 -7.43
N PHE A 45 -17.10 -2.45 -7.90
CA PHE A 45 -16.94 -2.73 -9.32
C PHE A 45 -17.53 -4.10 -9.71
N ASP A 46 -18.46 -4.63 -8.93
CA ASP A 46 -19.19 -5.88 -9.23
C ASP A 46 -18.26 -7.07 -9.54
N GLY A 47 -17.16 -7.18 -8.82
CA GLY A 47 -16.16 -8.23 -9.04
C GLY A 47 -15.30 -8.07 -10.30
N SER A 48 -15.44 -6.97 -11.04
CA SER A 48 -14.51 -6.58 -12.10
C SER A 48 -13.28 -5.87 -11.52
N GLN A 49 -12.16 -5.93 -12.24
CA GLN A 49 -11.00 -5.06 -11.99
C GLN A 49 -10.79 -4.19 -13.23
N PRO A 50 -11.54 -3.10 -13.39
CA PRO A 50 -11.38 -2.23 -14.53
C PRO A 50 -10.04 -1.48 -14.44
N ASP A 51 -9.36 -1.34 -15.58
CA ASP A 51 -8.07 -0.66 -15.66
C ASP A 51 -8.11 0.71 -14.97
N GLY A 52 -7.12 0.99 -14.13
CA GLY A 52 -6.95 2.25 -13.40
C GLY A 52 -7.91 2.50 -12.23
N LYS A 53 -8.97 1.70 -12.03
CA LYS A 53 -9.92 1.92 -10.90
C LYS A 53 -9.29 1.64 -9.55
N ARG A 54 -8.41 0.63 -9.48
CA ARG A 54 -7.62 0.35 -8.26
C ARG A 54 -6.76 1.54 -7.89
N ASP A 55 -6.09 2.16 -8.85
CA ASP A 55 -5.21 3.31 -8.62
C ASP A 55 -5.98 4.53 -8.11
N LEU A 56 -7.18 4.76 -8.67
CA LEU A 56 -8.12 5.79 -8.18
C LEU A 56 -8.60 5.49 -6.75
N LEU A 57 -8.82 4.25 -6.38
CA LEU A 57 -9.21 3.91 -5.02
C LEU A 57 -8.02 4.06 -4.05
N GLU A 58 -6.86 3.54 -4.42
CA GLU A 58 -5.62 3.66 -3.65
C GLU A 58 -5.28 5.13 -3.38
N GLY A 59 -5.38 6.02 -4.37
CA GLY A 59 -5.14 7.46 -4.17
C GLY A 59 -6.07 8.11 -3.14
N ARG A 60 -7.35 7.74 -3.11
CA ARG A 60 -8.30 8.20 -2.08
C ARG A 60 -7.94 7.66 -0.70
N LEU A 61 -7.56 6.39 -0.61
CA LEU A 61 -7.13 5.76 0.64
C LEU A 61 -5.82 6.38 1.15
N ILE A 62 -4.88 6.74 0.26
CA ILE A 62 -3.64 7.44 0.63
C ILE A 62 -3.95 8.84 1.15
N ALA A 63 -4.83 9.59 0.48
CA ALA A 63 -5.24 10.92 0.97
C ALA A 63 -5.83 10.83 2.39
N LEU A 64 -6.72 9.86 2.64
CA LEU A 64 -7.27 9.58 3.96
C LEU A 64 -6.19 9.18 4.98
N ALA A 65 -5.22 8.35 4.57
CA ALA A 65 -4.09 7.97 5.41
C ALA A 65 -3.28 9.19 5.86
N LEU A 66 -2.96 10.10 4.95
CA LEU A 66 -2.21 11.32 5.27
C LEU A 66 -2.99 12.25 6.21
N GLN A 67 -4.31 12.37 6.03
CA GLN A 67 -5.17 13.10 6.97
C GLN A 67 -5.15 12.46 8.37
N ALA A 68 -5.32 11.15 8.46
CA ALA A 68 -5.28 10.40 9.72
C ALA A 68 -3.94 10.56 10.45
N LEU A 69 -2.83 10.48 9.71
CA LEU A 69 -1.48 10.68 10.26
C LEU A 69 -1.31 12.10 10.81
N ARG A 70 -1.74 13.15 10.10
CA ARG A 70 -1.64 14.54 10.57
C ARG A 70 -2.40 14.80 11.86
N VAL A 71 -3.48 14.08 12.12
CA VAL A 71 -4.25 14.16 13.38
C VAL A 71 -3.78 13.15 14.43
N GLY A 72 -2.64 12.49 14.22
CA GLY A 72 -2.00 11.61 15.20
C GLY A 72 -2.49 10.17 15.22
N THR A 73 -3.27 9.73 14.22
CA THR A 73 -3.73 8.34 14.10
C THR A 73 -2.79 7.53 13.21
N GLY A 74 -2.25 6.42 13.73
CA GLY A 74 -1.44 5.50 12.92
C GLY A 74 -2.27 4.81 11.83
N VAL A 75 -1.61 4.39 10.75
CA VAL A 75 -2.28 3.78 9.59
C VAL A 75 -1.52 2.54 9.13
N VAL A 76 -2.26 1.54 8.65
CA VAL A 76 -1.74 0.37 7.91
C VAL A 76 -2.31 0.41 6.50
N LEU A 77 -1.46 0.52 5.48
CA LEU A 77 -1.83 0.37 4.08
C LEU A 77 -1.60 -1.06 3.63
N ASP A 78 -2.69 -1.82 3.47
CA ASP A 78 -2.67 -3.21 2.99
C ASP A 78 -2.92 -3.27 1.48
N PHE A 79 -1.95 -2.76 0.71
CA PHE A 79 -2.05 -2.61 -0.76
C PHE A 79 -1.20 -3.64 -1.50
N GLY A 80 -0.13 -4.14 -0.87
CA GLY A 80 0.82 -5.11 -1.44
C GLY A 80 2.04 -4.50 -2.13
N LEU A 81 1.98 -3.22 -2.52
CA LEU A 81 3.03 -2.34 -3.09
C LEU A 81 4.16 -3.06 -3.82
N TRP A 82 4.18 -2.95 -5.14
CA TRP A 82 4.96 -3.80 -6.03
C TRP A 82 6.31 -3.21 -6.39
N SER A 83 6.37 -1.89 -6.60
CA SER A 83 7.61 -1.22 -6.99
C SER A 83 8.28 -0.50 -5.82
N ARG A 84 9.60 -0.33 -5.93
CA ARG A 84 10.39 0.50 -5.03
C ARG A 84 9.92 1.94 -5.01
N ASP A 85 9.48 2.45 -6.16
CA ASP A 85 9.05 3.85 -6.30
C ASP A 85 7.73 4.11 -5.57
N GLU A 86 6.76 3.20 -5.65
CA GLU A 86 5.52 3.29 -4.86
C GLU A 86 5.81 3.41 -3.36
N ARG A 87 6.72 2.55 -2.88
CA ARG A 87 7.11 2.52 -1.46
C ARG A 87 7.89 3.77 -1.07
N SER A 88 8.78 4.25 -1.94
CA SER A 88 9.57 5.46 -1.69
C SER A 88 8.70 6.71 -1.66
N ALA A 89 7.75 6.84 -2.58
CA ALA A 89 6.76 7.92 -2.60
C ALA A 89 5.93 7.95 -1.31
N LEU A 90 5.39 6.80 -0.88
CA LEU A 90 4.58 6.73 0.34
C LEU A 90 5.38 7.00 1.61
N ARG A 91 6.64 6.56 1.68
CA ARG A 91 7.55 6.87 2.79
C ARG A 91 7.85 8.36 2.85
N TRP A 92 8.07 9.00 1.70
CA TRP A 92 8.27 10.45 1.62
C TRP A 92 7.01 11.21 2.06
N LEU A 93 5.83 10.80 1.59
CA LEU A 93 4.55 11.42 1.95
C LEU A 93 4.23 11.26 3.46
N ALA A 94 4.53 10.11 4.06
CA ALA A 94 4.43 9.95 5.52
C ALA A 94 5.37 10.89 6.28
N ALA A 95 6.62 11.00 5.83
CA ALA A 95 7.60 11.89 6.46
C ALA A 95 7.15 13.36 6.37
N SER A 96 6.64 13.80 5.23
CA SER A 96 6.10 15.16 5.06
C SER A 96 4.82 15.41 5.86
N ALA A 97 4.08 14.36 6.23
CA ALA A 97 2.97 14.42 7.17
C ALA A 97 3.40 14.33 8.65
N GLY A 98 4.70 14.31 8.96
CA GLY A 98 5.22 14.22 10.33
C GLY A 98 5.10 12.83 10.96
N ALA A 99 4.95 11.78 10.14
CA ALA A 99 4.82 10.40 10.58
C ALA A 99 6.10 9.58 10.34
N ALA A 100 6.33 8.58 11.19
CA ALA A 100 7.31 7.54 10.93
C ALA A 100 6.72 6.51 9.96
N CYS A 101 7.54 5.97 9.04
CA CYS A 101 7.09 4.95 8.09
C CYS A 101 7.85 3.64 8.28
N HIS A 102 7.13 2.52 8.27
CA HIS A 102 7.67 1.17 8.42
C HIS A 102 7.26 0.32 7.22
N VAL A 103 8.24 -0.20 6.49
CA VAL A 103 8.02 -1.19 5.43
C VAL A 103 7.91 -2.58 6.07
N VAL A 104 6.76 -3.23 5.90
CA VAL A 104 6.49 -4.56 6.45
C VAL A 104 6.43 -5.55 5.29
N TYR A 105 7.59 -6.11 4.96
CA TYR A 105 7.73 -7.08 3.88
C TYR A 105 7.45 -8.52 4.34
N LEU A 106 6.56 -9.21 3.61
CA LEU A 106 6.28 -10.63 3.79
C LEU A 106 6.74 -11.41 2.55
N PRO A 107 7.94 -12.02 2.56
CA PRO A 107 8.38 -12.87 1.47
C PRO A 107 7.54 -14.15 1.40
N VAL A 108 7.35 -14.68 0.19
CA VAL A 108 6.67 -15.95 -0.03
C VAL A 108 7.33 -16.72 -1.16
N GLY A 109 7.68 -17.98 -0.92
CA GLY A 109 8.18 -18.89 -1.96
C GLY A 109 7.08 -19.23 -2.97
N GLU A 110 7.43 -19.47 -4.22
CA GLU A 110 6.46 -19.67 -5.30
C GLU A 110 5.50 -20.84 -5.03
N GLU A 111 6.01 -22.00 -4.60
CA GLU A 111 5.18 -23.17 -4.29
C GLU A 111 4.16 -22.86 -3.18
N VAL A 112 4.62 -22.21 -2.11
CA VAL A 112 3.76 -21.78 -0.99
C VAL A 112 2.73 -20.75 -1.46
N GLN A 113 3.13 -19.81 -2.32
CA GLN A 113 2.24 -18.81 -2.91
C GLN A 113 1.11 -19.48 -3.69
N ARG A 114 1.45 -20.41 -4.59
CA ARG A 114 0.49 -21.19 -5.39
C ARG A 114 -0.47 -21.98 -4.50
N ALA A 115 0.06 -22.69 -3.50
CA ALA A 115 -0.75 -23.47 -2.57
C ALA A 115 -1.75 -22.60 -1.78
N ARG A 116 -1.30 -21.45 -1.27
CA ARG A 116 -2.16 -20.53 -0.52
C ARG A 116 -3.23 -19.88 -1.38
N ILE A 117 -2.90 -19.49 -2.61
CA ILE A 117 -3.87 -18.93 -3.56
C ILE A 117 -4.94 -19.97 -3.89
N ALA A 118 -4.54 -21.20 -4.24
CA ALA A 118 -5.47 -22.29 -4.53
C ALA A 118 -6.39 -22.59 -3.33
N HIS A 119 -5.83 -22.65 -2.12
CA HIS A 119 -6.62 -22.85 -0.91
C HIS A 119 -7.64 -21.72 -0.68
N ARG A 120 -7.24 -20.45 -0.88
CA ARG A 120 -8.13 -19.29 -0.70
C ARG A 120 -9.24 -19.26 -1.75
N GLN A 121 -8.94 -19.61 -3.00
CA GLN A 121 -9.95 -19.75 -4.05
C GLN A 121 -10.99 -20.82 -3.71
N ALA A 122 -10.56 -21.95 -3.13
CA ALA A 122 -11.45 -23.04 -2.74
C ALA A 122 -12.33 -22.69 -1.51
N THR A 123 -11.81 -21.89 -0.57
CA THR A 123 -12.46 -21.65 0.74
C THR A 123 -13.18 -20.31 0.85
N ALA A 124 -12.79 -19.31 0.06
CA ALA A 124 -13.35 -17.97 0.10
C ALA A 124 -13.49 -17.33 -1.31
N PRO A 125 -14.15 -18.00 -2.28
CA PRO A 125 -14.23 -17.56 -3.67
C PRO A 125 -14.89 -16.18 -3.83
N HIS A 126 -15.88 -15.85 -3.00
CA HIS A 126 -16.59 -14.56 -3.05
C HIS A 126 -15.74 -13.34 -2.67
N THR A 127 -14.56 -13.56 -2.08
CA THR A 127 -13.62 -12.50 -1.63
C THR A 127 -12.24 -12.67 -2.25
N THR A 128 -12.13 -13.49 -3.29
CA THR A 128 -10.86 -13.87 -3.90
C THR A 128 -11.00 -13.79 -5.40
N PHE A 129 -10.26 -12.85 -6.01
CA PHE A 129 -10.17 -12.81 -7.47
C PHE A 129 -9.56 -14.12 -8.00
N PRO A 130 -10.07 -14.65 -9.12
CA PRO A 130 -9.42 -15.75 -9.82
C PRO A 130 -7.99 -15.35 -10.19
N MET A 131 -7.05 -16.27 -9.97
CA MET A 131 -5.63 -16.08 -10.23
C MET A 131 -5.10 -17.35 -10.88
N SER A 132 -4.59 -17.23 -12.09
CA SER A 132 -4.03 -18.32 -12.86
C SER A 132 -2.57 -18.61 -12.46
N ALA A 133 -2.07 -19.77 -12.87
CA ALA A 133 -0.67 -20.10 -12.68
C ALA A 133 0.28 -19.17 -13.46
N ALA A 134 -0.19 -18.63 -14.60
CA ALA A 134 0.53 -17.67 -15.42
C ALA A 134 0.58 -16.30 -14.74
N ASP A 135 -0.53 -15.86 -14.13
CA ASP A 135 -0.60 -14.59 -13.39
C ASP A 135 0.46 -14.58 -12.27
N ILE A 136 0.55 -15.68 -11.50
CA ILE A 136 1.56 -15.81 -10.45
C ILE A 136 2.98 -15.66 -10.99
N GLY A 137 3.28 -16.25 -12.15
CA GLY A 137 4.59 -16.14 -12.80
C GLY A 137 4.89 -14.70 -13.22
N GLU A 138 3.93 -14.05 -13.89
CA GLU A 138 4.02 -12.65 -14.32
C GLU A 138 4.19 -11.69 -13.13
N TRP A 139 3.47 -11.90 -12.04
CA TRP A 139 3.59 -11.05 -10.86
C TRP A 139 4.96 -11.13 -10.22
N ARG A 140 5.57 -12.31 -10.24
CA ARG A 140 6.91 -12.52 -9.70
C ARG A 140 8.00 -11.84 -10.52
N THR A 141 7.81 -11.66 -11.83
CA THR A 141 8.76 -10.92 -12.66
C THR A 141 8.63 -9.41 -12.50
N ARG A 142 7.42 -8.92 -12.18
CA ARG A 142 7.14 -7.49 -11.97
C ARG A 142 7.43 -7.00 -10.56
N PHE A 143 7.38 -7.88 -9.56
CA PHE A 143 7.52 -7.49 -8.15
C PHE A 143 8.98 -7.19 -7.78
N GLU A 144 9.22 -5.99 -7.28
CA GLU A 144 10.52 -5.56 -6.78
C GLU A 144 10.57 -5.75 -5.27
N ALA A 145 11.22 -6.82 -4.81
CA ALA A 145 11.38 -7.07 -3.38
C ALA A 145 12.18 -5.96 -2.69
N PRO A 146 11.78 -5.49 -1.49
CA PRO A 146 12.54 -4.50 -0.75
C PRO A 146 13.97 -4.96 -0.46
N ASP A 147 14.93 -4.07 -0.72
CA ASP A 147 16.35 -4.30 -0.39
C ASP A 147 16.69 -3.82 1.03
N ALA A 148 17.94 -4.05 1.46
CA ALA A 148 18.39 -3.66 2.78
C ALA A 148 18.40 -2.14 3.01
N ALA A 149 18.64 -1.34 1.98
CA ALA A 149 18.66 0.12 2.08
C ALA A 149 17.24 0.67 2.29
N GLU A 150 16.26 0.12 1.55
CA GLU A 150 14.85 0.45 1.71
C GLU A 150 14.36 0.13 3.13
N LEU A 151 14.70 -1.06 3.64
CA LEU A 151 14.36 -1.48 5.00
C LEU A 151 15.13 -0.70 6.08
N GLY A 152 16.29 -0.15 5.73
CA GLY A 152 17.15 0.66 6.60
C GLY A 152 16.67 2.11 6.79
N GLY A 153 15.75 2.58 5.94
CA GLY A 153 15.17 3.92 6.08
C GLY A 153 15.61 4.94 5.02
N ASP A 154 16.42 4.56 4.04
CA ASP A 154 16.84 5.45 2.96
C ASP A 154 15.68 5.69 1.98
N ILE A 155 15.37 6.96 1.69
CA ILE A 155 14.39 7.34 0.67
C ILE A 155 15.17 7.92 -0.51
N PRO A 156 15.26 7.22 -1.66
CA PRO A 156 15.93 7.76 -2.84
C PRO A 156 15.16 8.96 -3.40
N GLY A 157 15.81 9.70 -4.30
CA GLY A 157 15.10 10.66 -5.15
C GLY A 157 14.11 9.95 -6.09
N PRO A 158 13.12 10.67 -6.62
CA PRO A 158 12.19 10.10 -7.60
C PRO A 158 12.91 9.69 -8.90
N PRO A 159 12.30 8.85 -9.74
CA PRO A 159 12.86 8.47 -11.03
C PRO A 159 13.18 9.69 -11.90
N ALA A 160 14.15 9.55 -12.81
CA ALA A 160 14.54 10.62 -13.72
C ALA A 160 13.33 11.16 -14.50
N GLY A 161 13.26 12.48 -14.65
CA GLY A 161 12.14 13.17 -15.31
C GLY A 161 11.03 13.63 -14.38
N TRP A 162 11.02 13.20 -13.11
CA TRP A 162 10.05 13.65 -12.12
C TRP A 162 10.62 14.79 -11.25
N PRO A 163 9.87 15.88 -11.03
CA PRO A 163 10.32 17.00 -10.19
C PRO A 163 10.37 16.65 -8.70
N GLY A 164 9.57 15.68 -8.26
CA GLY A 164 9.42 15.30 -6.87
C GLY A 164 8.56 14.06 -6.68
N TRP A 165 8.59 13.51 -5.47
CA TRP A 165 7.68 12.43 -5.08
C TRP A 165 6.20 12.83 -5.09
N PRO A 166 5.78 14.07 -4.76
CA PRO A 166 4.38 14.48 -4.89
C PRO A 166 3.82 14.32 -6.31
N GLU A 167 4.57 14.76 -7.32
CA GLU A 167 4.14 14.72 -8.71
C GLU A 167 4.14 13.29 -9.25
N TRP A 168 5.17 12.51 -8.93
CA TRP A 168 5.21 11.08 -9.25
C TRP A 168 4.02 10.33 -8.62
N ALA A 169 3.72 10.61 -7.35
CA ALA A 169 2.61 9.96 -6.64
C ALA A 169 1.25 10.36 -7.21
N ALA A 170 1.07 11.61 -7.63
CA ALA A 170 -0.16 12.08 -8.25
C ALA A 170 -0.40 11.42 -9.62
N ASP A 171 0.66 11.14 -10.39
CA ASP A 171 0.54 10.37 -11.63
C ASP A 171 0.21 8.89 -11.37
N ARG A 172 0.92 8.26 -10.43
CA ARG A 172 0.69 6.86 -10.05
C ARG A 172 -0.70 6.63 -9.45
N TRP A 173 -1.19 7.58 -8.67
CA TRP A 173 -2.49 7.57 -7.99
C TRP A 173 -3.30 8.84 -8.34
N PRO A 174 -4.01 8.88 -9.47
CA PRO A 174 -4.63 10.10 -10.01
C PRO A 174 -5.66 10.80 -9.13
N SER A 175 -6.18 10.12 -8.11
CA SER A 175 -7.14 10.67 -7.14
C SER A 175 -6.49 11.16 -5.84
N LEU A 176 -5.16 11.08 -5.74
CA LEU A 176 -4.39 11.54 -4.59
C LEU A 176 -4.37 13.06 -4.56
N GLU A 177 -5.14 13.65 -3.66
CA GLU A 177 -5.11 15.07 -3.39
C GLU A 177 -4.06 15.38 -2.32
N ILE A 178 -2.89 15.86 -2.74
CA ILE A 178 -1.84 16.33 -1.84
C ILE A 178 -2.18 17.77 -1.45
N SER A 179 -3.05 17.95 -0.46
CA SER A 179 -3.25 19.29 0.11
C SER A 179 -1.94 19.75 0.76
N GLY A 180 -1.28 20.74 0.16
CA GLY A 180 -0.16 21.45 0.78
C GLY A 180 -0.64 22.28 1.98
N PRO A 181 0.21 22.59 2.96
CA PRO A 181 -0.10 23.58 3.98
C PRO A 181 -0.11 24.98 3.32
N GLY A 182 -1.25 25.38 2.74
CA GLY A 182 -1.35 26.70 2.10
C GLY A 182 -2.64 27.07 1.36
N ALA A 183 -3.64 26.20 1.26
CA ALA A 183 -4.85 26.47 0.45
C ALA A 183 -6.14 26.72 1.27
N ALA A 184 -6.04 27.41 2.40
CA ALA A 184 -7.21 27.88 3.15
C ALA A 184 -6.92 29.20 3.88
N ALA A 185 -6.81 30.28 3.12
CA ALA A 185 -7.03 31.65 3.57
C ALA A 185 -7.48 32.46 2.35
N GLY A 186 -8.79 32.45 2.11
CA GLY A 186 -9.50 33.26 1.12
C GLY A 186 -10.89 33.55 1.66
#